data_AF-A0A382ALZ2-F1
#
_entry.id   AF-A0A382ALZ2-F1
#
_cell.length_a   1.000
_cell.length_b   1.000
_cell.length_c   1.000
_cell.angle_alpha   90.00
_cell.angle_beta   90.00
_cell.angle_gamma   90.00
#
_symmetry.space_group_name_H-M   'P 1'
#
loop_
_entity.id
_entity.type
_entity.pdbx_description
1 polymer ?
#
loop_
_entity_poly.entity_id
_entity_poly.type
_entity_poly.pdbx_seq_one_letter_code
_entity_poly.pdbx_strand_id
1 'polypeptide(L)' 'MSNNLNLRTAVLYPDRMRINGDYGNLIVFSNRCRWRGISVETHTLLPGDTMPTDFFDFLLFGGGQDRRQQTFVAD' A
#
# COMPACT_ATOMS: atom_id res chain seq x y z
N MET A 1 7.18 -13.48 -25.76
CA MET A 1 6.03 -12.66 -25.31
C MET A 1 6.43 -11.99 -24.01
N SER A 2 6.59 -10.66 -24.00
CA SER A 2 6.79 -9.92 -22.75
C SER A 2 5.43 -9.85 -22.04
N ASN A 3 5.29 -10.59 -20.94
CA ASN A 3 4.07 -10.54 -20.14
C ASN A 3 4.00 -9.14 -19.50
N ASN A 4 3.06 -8.31 -19.94
CA ASN A 4 2.93 -6.95 -19.43
C ASN A 4 2.14 -7.00 -18.12
N LEU A 5 2.82 -7.42 -17.05
CA LEU A 5 2.23 -7.59 -15.73
C LEU A 5 1.94 -6.21 -15.12
N ASN A 6 0.70 -6.00 -14.67
CA ASN A 6 0.28 -4.82 -13.93
C ASN A 6 -0.12 -5.21 -12.50
N LEU A 7 0.52 -4.60 -11.51
CA LEU A 7 0.21 -4.82 -10.09
C LEU A 7 -0.62 -3.66 -9.54
N ARG A 8 -1.72 -3.99 -8.87
CA ARG A 8 -2.54 -3.04 -8.12
C ARG A 8 -2.09 -3.06 -6.66
N THR A 9 -1.62 -1.92 -6.19
CA THR A 9 -1.19 -1.75 -4.80
C THR A 9 -2.01 -0.69 -4.09
N ALA A 10 -2.24 -0.84 -2.79
CA ALA A 10 -2.85 0.20 -1.97
C ALA A 10 -1.97 0.59 -0.79
N VAL A 11 -1.93 1.89 -0.48
CA VAL A 11 -1.39 2.42 0.76
C VAL A 11 -2.53 2.68 1.74
N LEU A 12 -2.46 2.03 2.90
CA LEU A 12 -3.50 2.16 3.92
C LEU A 12 -3.18 3.33 4.85
N TYR A 13 -4.18 4.20 5.01
CA TYR A 13 -4.22 5.28 5.98
C TYR A 13 -2.98 6.17 5.97
N PRO A 14 -2.55 6.68 4.79
CA PRO A 14 -1.29 7.41 4.67
C PRO A 14 -1.21 8.62 5.61
N ASP A 15 -2.33 9.27 5.91
CA ASP A 15 -2.35 10.43 6.82
C ASP A 15 -2.20 10.07 8.31
N ARG A 16 -2.56 8.84 8.69
CA ARG A 16 -2.55 8.39 10.09
C ARG A 16 -1.35 7.50 10.42
N MET A 17 -0.74 6.89 9.41
CA MET A 17 0.34 5.92 9.57
C MET A 17 1.60 6.31 8.82
N ARG A 18 1.91 7.61 8.85
CA ARG A 18 2.98 8.21 8.05
C ARG A 18 4.35 8.22 8.73
N ILE A 19 4.47 7.54 9.87
CA ILE A 19 5.54 7.78 10.85
C ILE A 19 6.88 7.18 10.40
N ASN A 20 6.88 6.14 9.55
CA ASN A 20 8.08 5.34 9.26
C ASN A 20 8.49 5.30 7.76
N GLY A 21 8.28 6.38 7.01
CA GLY A 21 8.82 6.46 5.64
C GLY A 21 8.15 5.54 4.63
N ASP A 22 6.87 5.21 4.84
CA ASP A 22 6.11 4.27 3.99
C ASP A 22 5.97 4.73 2.53
N TYR A 23 6.00 6.04 2.29
CA TYR A 23 6.14 6.57 0.93
C TYR A 23 7.47 6.20 0.27
N GLY A 24 8.55 6.14 1.04
CA GLY A 24 9.84 5.62 0.57
C GLY A 24 9.73 4.16 0.16
N ASN A 25 9.03 3.34 0.95
CA ASN A 25 8.76 1.94 0.61
C ASN A 25 7.94 1.82 -0.68
N LEU A 26 6.88 2.63 -0.85
CA LEU A 26 6.10 2.69 -2.10
C LEU A 26 6.96 3.06 -3.31
N ILE A 27 7.83 4.07 -3.17
CA ILE A 27 8.71 4.54 -4.24
C ILE A 27 9.71 3.44 -4.63
N VAL A 28 10.36 2.82 -3.65
CA VAL A 28 11.32 1.72 -3.87
C VAL A 28 10.62 0.54 -4.53
N PHE A 29 9.45 0.13 -4.03
CA PHE A 29 8.64 -0.95 -4.60
C PHE A 29 8.29 -0.67 -6.07
N SER A 30 7.75 0.51 -6.36
CA SER A 30 7.34 0.91 -7.70
C SER A 30 8.52 0.94 -8.68
N ASN A 31 9.67 1.48 -8.26
CA ASN A 31 10.88 1.53 -9.08
C ASN A 31 11.43 0.12 -9.37
N ARG A 32 11.44 -0.76 -8.37
CA ARG A 32 11.88 -2.15 -8.55
C ARG A 32 10.97 -2.94 -9.50
N CYS A 33 9.67 -2.68 -9.48
CA CYS A 33 8.72 -3.27 -10.44
C CYS A 33 9.00 -2.77 -11.86
N ARG A 34 9.17 -1.45 -12.03
CA ARG A 34 9.49 -0.85 -13.34
C ARG A 34 10.78 -1.38 -13.94
N TRP A 35 11.84 -1.58 -13.14
CA TRP A 35 13.09 -2.20 -13.61
C TRP A 35 12.93 -3.62 -14.14
N ARG A 36 11.82 -4.29 -13.81
CA ARG A 36 11.46 -5.63 -14.28
C ARG A 36 10.39 -5.61 -15.37
N GLY A 37 10.02 -4.43 -15.88
CA GLY A 37 8.94 -4.28 -16.86
C GLY A 37 7.54 -4.53 -16.28
N ILE A 38 7.36 -4.37 -14.97
CA ILE A 38 6.07 -4.52 -14.28
C ILE A 38 5.51 -3.13 -14.01
N SER A 39 4.30 -2.84 -14.48
CA SER A 39 3.59 -1.60 -14.14
C SER A 39 2.95 -1.71 -12.76
N VAL A 40 2.82 -0.57 -12.08
CA VAL A 40 2.21 -0.49 -10.75
C VAL A 40 1.16 0.61 -10.75
N GLU A 41 -0.08 0.23 -10.44
CA GLU A 41 -1.19 1.12 -10.15
C GLU A 41 -1.30 1.27 -8.63
N THR A 42 -1.29 2.51 -8.13
CA THR A 42 -1.32 2.79 -6.69
C THR A 42 -2.62 3.45 -6.29
N HIS A 43 -3.28 2.88 -5.30
CA HIS A 43 -4.47 3.42 -4.64
C HIS A 43 -4.15 3.86 -3.22
N THR A 44 -5.02 4.71 -2.68
CA THR A 44 -5.01 5.08 -1.26
C THR A 44 -6.32 4.63 -0.65
N LEU A 45 -6.23 3.94 0.49
CA LEU A 45 -7.39 3.56 1.29
C LEU A 45 -7.39 4.38 2.57
N LEU A 46 -8.46 5.14 2.77
CA LEU A 46 -8.72 5.92 3.97
C LEU A 46 -9.61 5.14 4.95
N PRO A 47 -9.65 5.51 6.23
CA PRO A 47 -10.51 4.85 7.20
C PRO A 47 -11.98 4.93 6.78
N GLY A 48 -12.65 3.77 6.72
CA GLY A 48 -14.04 3.66 6.26
C GLY A 48 -14.21 3.35 4.76
N ASP A 49 -13.13 3.38 3.98
CA ASP A 49 -13.19 2.94 2.58
C ASP A 49 -13.45 1.44 2.50
N THR A 50 -14.24 1.03 1.50
CA THR A 50 -14.42 -0.39 1.20
C THR A 50 -13.16 -0.94 0.53
N MET A 51 -12.57 -1.97 1.12
CA MET A 51 -11.45 -2.69 0.51
C MET A 51 -11.96 -4.01 -0.08
N PRO A 52 -12.04 -4.15 -1.42
CA PRO A 52 -12.37 -5.43 -2.03
C PRO A 52 -11.17 -6.38 -1.84
N THR A 53 -11.37 -7.50 -1.17
CA THR A 53 -10.30 -8.43 -0.77
C THR A 53 -9.48 -8.99 -1.94
N ASP A 54 -10.07 -9.02 -3.13
CA ASP A 54 -9.49 -9.68 -4.31
C ASP A 54 -9.06 -8.67 -5.39
N PHE A 55 -9.10 -7.37 -5.08
CA PHE A 55 -8.74 -6.32 -6.03
C PHE A 55 -7.27 -5.92 -5.97
N PHE A 56 -6.62 -6.01 -4.80
CA PHE A 56 -5.24 -5.59 -4.62
C PHE A 56 -4.29 -6.78 -4.60
N ASP A 57 -3.16 -6.65 -5.30
CA ASP A 57 -2.10 -7.66 -5.34
C ASP A 57 -1.08 -7.45 -4.20
N PHE A 58 -0.97 -6.21 -3.71
CA PHE A 58 -0.04 -5.83 -2.66
C PHE A 58 -0.62 -4.70 -1.79
N LEU A 59 -0.39 -4.75 -0.48
CA LEU A 59 -0.82 -3.73 0.46
C LEU A 59 0.39 -3.17 1.21
N LEU A 60 0.51 -1.84 1.23
CA LEU A 60 1.46 -1.14 2.10
C LEU A 60 0.72 -0.63 3.33
N PHE A 61 1.07 -1.19 4.47
CA PHE A 61 0.58 -0.80 5.78
C PHE A 61 1.75 -0.30 6.62
N GLY A 62 1.75 1.00 6.92
CA GLY A 62 2.78 1.63 7.73
C GLY A 62 2.72 1.24 9.20
N GLY A 63 3.75 1.61 9.96
CA GLY A 63 3.77 1.42 11.42
C GLY A 63 3.01 2.54 12.14
N GLY A 64 2.11 2.18 13.05
CA GLY A 64 1.51 3.13 14.00
C GLY A 64 2.43 3.35 15.20
N GLN A 65 2.52 4.57 15.73
CA GLN A 65 3.10 4.78 17.06
C GLN A 65 2.26 3.99 18.08
N ASP A 66 2.93 3.20 18.93
CA ASP A 66 2.39 2.15 19.82
C ASP A 66 1.14 2.50 20.65
N ARG A 67 0.75 3.78 20.76
CA ARG A 67 -0.46 4.22 21.50
C ARG A 67 -1.74 4.33 20.65
N ARG A 68 -1.66 4.26 19.31
CA ARG A 68 -2.83 4.38 18.43
C ARG A 68 -3.17 3.10 17.64
N GLN A 69 -2.28 2.12 17.60
CA GLN A 69 -2.48 0.88 16.84
C GLN A 69 -3.51 -0.06 17.50
N GLN A 70 -3.71 0.03 18.83
CA GLN A 70 -4.74 -0.74 19.56
C GLN A 70 -6.18 -0.40 19.12
N THR A 71 -6.41 0.76 18.51
CA THR A 71 -7.75 1.18 18.07
C THR A 71 -8.19 0.53 16.74
N PHE A 72 -7.30 -0.13 16.00
CA PHE A 72 -7.62 -0.68 14.67
C PHE A 72 -7.93 -2.19 14.67
N VAL A 73 -7.96 -2.83 15.85
CA VAL A 73 -8.28 -4.26 16.00
C VAL A 73 -9.77 -4.50 16.28
N ALA A 74 -10.57 -3.43 16.38
CA ALA A 74 -12.02 -3.53 16.50
C ALA A 74 -12.68 -2.31 15.85
N ASP A 75 -13.05 -2.46 14.58
CA ASP A 75 -14.31 -1.97 13.97
C ASP A 75 -14.39 -2.53 12.53
#